data_AF-A0A3N1WC68-F1
#
_entry.id   AF-A0A3N1WC68-F1
#
_cell.length_a   1.000
_cell.length_b   1.000
_cell.length_c   1.000
_cell.angle_alpha   90.00
_cell.angle_beta   90.00
_cell.angle_gamma   90.00
#
_symmetry.space_group_name_H-M   'P 1'
#
loop_
_entity.id
_entity.type
_entity.pdbx_description
1 polymer ?
#
loop_
_entity_poly.entity_id
_entity_poly.type
_entity_poly.pdbx_seq_one_letter_code
_entity_poly.pdbx_strand_id
1 'polypeptide(L)'
;MTSFLHLSLRWLALFAVASITAQAAAAEILPVVKPAIACEQLAKVSFSEQLGENVTVKMAETLQTAKGSFCKVTATIAPAISVEVALPAERWTQRFLQVGCGGLCGNVNLSLSNASGCLPAMNGEFAVAATDMGHGGGMMDASWAEDPQKRIDFAWRANHLTAQLTKALIQAYYHQPQKYAYFMGCSDGGREALMEAQRYPDDFDGITAGAPAAFFQFQNSFFHGWSIMANQRADGSAILLQDRLPILHAAVIKNCPTLSGVSDGVLENPYACRFSAKWVKLCSADVKNRSDCLTAEEIRVAEKLYRGATDDAGNQFVLGGLPLGSELRWPVPKTATGHSMAESMVLPALQSVLLPGDKKPIAAMKDFPLTLDNFKKVAELAPLYNASNTNLSRYQQRGGKLIMWHGLADDSVSPAFSLAYYRGVQKQLGNAVTDSFARLFLLPGVGHCGGGDGPDQLDLLTPLMAWTEQGKAPQQLIVGKAVHDPRGLPAAPPSAPTAGQEKSAEAQFHGVQRQSSPLGEAMPDFKATRPVYPYPYIARYTGKGAITDAASYRPVKSTAWDNLVVGKPASDFIGPDNQKNYSVRDGQLVTE
;
A
#
# COMPACT_ATOMS: atom_id res chain seq x y z
N MET A 1 18.79 -61.26 53.89
CA MET A 1 17.34 -61.03 53.75
C MET A 1 17.11 -59.53 53.88
N THR A 2 16.64 -58.91 52.80
CA THR A 2 15.85 -57.66 52.70
C THR A 2 16.20 -56.46 53.59
N SER A 3 16.78 -55.40 53.02
CA SER A 3 16.02 -54.17 52.65
C SER A 3 16.91 -52.96 52.35
N PHE A 4 16.73 -52.45 51.13
CA PHE A 4 16.78 -51.09 50.60
C PHE A 4 17.65 -50.01 51.28
N LEU A 5 18.69 -49.61 50.53
CA LEU A 5 19.49 -48.40 50.71
C LEU A 5 18.80 -47.21 50.01
N HIS A 6 18.44 -46.17 50.74
CA HIS A 6 18.16 -44.85 50.18
C HIS A 6 19.47 -44.09 50.02
N LEU A 7 19.84 -43.74 48.79
CA LEU A 7 20.84 -42.69 48.54
C LEU A 7 20.34 -41.76 47.43
N SER A 8 20.15 -40.51 47.83
CA SER A 8 19.82 -39.33 47.03
C SER A 8 20.89 -39.01 45.98
N LEU A 9 20.50 -38.87 44.71
CA LEU A 9 21.33 -38.26 43.68
C LEU A 9 20.67 -37.00 43.12
N ARG A 10 21.31 -35.86 43.37
CA ARG A 10 21.01 -34.54 42.77
C ARG A 10 21.36 -34.58 41.28
N TRP A 11 20.41 -34.26 40.41
CA TRP A 11 20.68 -33.98 39.01
C TRP A 11 20.70 -32.46 38.79
N LEU A 12 21.87 -31.93 38.45
CA LEU A 12 22.03 -30.58 37.91
C LEU A 12 21.42 -30.55 36.50
N ALA A 13 20.35 -29.79 36.30
CA ALA A 13 19.86 -29.43 34.98
C ALA A 13 20.68 -28.24 34.45
N LEU A 14 21.53 -28.48 33.45
CA LEU A 14 22.11 -27.43 32.63
C LEU A 14 21.01 -26.81 31.76
N PHE A 15 20.60 -25.59 32.11
CA PHE A 15 19.84 -24.73 31.18
C PHE A 15 20.80 -24.15 30.14
N ALA A 16 20.80 -24.73 28.95
CA ALA A 16 21.38 -24.07 27.77
C ALA A 16 20.46 -22.91 27.37
N VAL A 17 20.87 -21.68 27.70
CA VAL A 17 20.26 -20.46 27.16
C VAL A 17 20.67 -20.35 25.70
N ALA A 18 19.83 -20.85 24.80
CA ALA A 18 19.96 -20.58 23.38
C ALA A 18 19.53 -19.12 23.14
N SER A 19 20.50 -18.23 22.97
CA SER A 19 20.28 -16.88 22.45
C SER A 19 19.72 -16.99 21.03
N ILE A 20 18.41 -16.82 20.86
CA ILE A 20 17.78 -16.72 19.54
C ILE A 20 18.11 -15.32 19.00
N THR A 21 19.26 -15.18 18.36
CA THR A 21 19.45 -14.13 17.37
C THR A 21 18.56 -14.48 16.19
N ALA A 22 17.44 -13.77 16.02
CA ALA A 22 16.58 -13.90 14.87
C ALA A 22 17.32 -13.39 13.62
N GLN A 23 18.18 -14.23 13.04
CA GLN A 23 18.63 -14.04 11.67
C GLN A 23 17.39 -14.13 10.80
N ALA A 24 17.12 -13.08 10.03
CA ALA A 24 16.11 -13.11 8.98
C ALA A 24 16.36 -14.38 8.14
N ALA A 25 15.36 -15.25 8.04
CA ALA A 25 15.50 -16.46 7.25
C ALA A 25 15.78 -16.05 5.80
N ALA A 26 16.99 -16.35 5.32
CA ALA A 26 17.37 -16.05 3.94
C ALA A 26 16.49 -16.84 2.96
N ALA A 27 16.22 -16.26 1.78
CA ALA A 27 15.52 -16.92 0.68
C ALA A 27 16.27 -18.18 0.19
N GLU A 28 15.59 -19.05 -0.58
CA GLU A 28 16.21 -20.27 -1.10
C GLU A 28 17.35 -19.90 -2.05
N ILE A 29 18.47 -20.62 -2.02
CA ILE A 29 19.53 -20.44 -3.01
C ILE A 29 19.12 -21.23 -4.26
N LEU A 30 18.69 -20.51 -5.29
CA LEU A 30 18.31 -21.09 -6.58
C LEU A 30 19.48 -20.98 -7.58
N PRO A 31 19.70 -22.00 -8.43
CA PRO A 31 20.78 -21.95 -9.40
C PRO A 31 20.48 -20.89 -10.46
N VAL A 32 21.55 -20.24 -10.90
CA VAL A 32 21.50 -19.28 -12.01
C VAL A 32 21.24 -20.01 -13.32
N VAL A 33 20.32 -19.47 -14.11
CA VAL A 33 20.02 -19.94 -15.47
C VAL A 33 20.40 -18.85 -16.47
N LYS A 34 21.18 -19.23 -17.48
CA LYS A 34 21.60 -18.33 -18.56
C LYS A 34 20.60 -18.35 -19.72
N PRO A 35 20.49 -17.26 -20.50
CA PRO A 35 19.67 -17.24 -21.69
C PRO A 35 20.08 -18.31 -22.70
N ALA A 36 19.10 -18.93 -23.34
CA ALA A 36 19.27 -19.90 -24.42
C ALA A 36 19.37 -19.23 -25.80
N ILE A 37 18.86 -18.00 -25.92
CA ILE A 37 18.88 -17.18 -27.15
C ILE A 37 19.41 -15.77 -26.87
N ALA A 38 19.85 -15.08 -27.92
CA ALA A 38 20.22 -13.66 -27.82
C ALA A 38 18.97 -12.78 -27.64
N CYS A 39 19.13 -11.63 -26.97
CA CYS A 39 18.02 -10.74 -26.61
C CYS A 39 17.18 -10.33 -27.82
N GLU A 40 17.84 -9.97 -28.92
CA GLU A 40 17.22 -9.47 -30.15
C GLU A 40 16.36 -10.53 -30.85
N GLN A 41 16.54 -11.82 -30.53
CA GLN A 41 15.71 -12.89 -31.07
C GLN A 41 14.30 -12.87 -30.48
N LEU A 42 14.09 -12.34 -29.26
CA LEU A 42 12.76 -12.21 -28.67
C LEU A 42 11.84 -11.30 -29.50
N ALA A 43 12.39 -10.32 -30.21
CA ALA A 43 11.62 -9.47 -31.13
C ALA A 43 11.04 -10.22 -32.34
N LYS A 44 11.51 -11.45 -32.61
CA LYS A 44 11.04 -12.31 -33.71
C LYS A 44 10.06 -13.39 -33.26
N VAL A 45 9.85 -13.54 -31.95
CA VAL A 45 8.91 -14.52 -31.39
C VAL A 45 7.53 -13.90 -31.34
N SER A 46 6.52 -14.63 -31.83
CA SER A 46 5.12 -14.25 -31.66
C SER A 46 4.59 -14.79 -30.34
N PHE A 47 3.96 -13.93 -29.54
CA PHE A 47 3.35 -14.29 -28.26
C PHE A 47 1.81 -14.25 -28.31
N SER A 48 1.22 -13.84 -29.44
CA SER A 48 -0.22 -13.58 -29.51
C SER A 48 -1.09 -14.81 -29.27
N GLU A 49 -0.71 -15.96 -29.83
CA GLU A 49 -1.47 -17.21 -29.67
C GLU A 49 -1.48 -17.68 -28.22
N GLN A 50 -0.34 -17.59 -27.53
CA GLN A 50 -0.22 -18.00 -26.13
C GLN A 50 -1.06 -17.14 -25.19
N LEU A 51 -1.19 -15.84 -25.47
CA LEU A 51 -1.97 -14.91 -24.65
C LEU A 51 -3.45 -14.87 -25.03
N GLY A 52 -3.81 -15.35 -26.23
CA GLY A 52 -5.15 -15.14 -26.79
C GLY A 52 -5.44 -13.67 -27.14
N GLU A 53 -4.41 -12.83 -27.17
CA GLU A 53 -4.48 -11.39 -27.41
C GLU A 53 -3.39 -10.96 -28.38
N ASN A 54 -3.59 -9.92 -29.16
CA ASN A 54 -2.58 -9.49 -30.11
C ASN A 54 -1.40 -8.81 -29.38
N VAL A 55 -0.20 -9.38 -29.47
CA VAL A 55 1.02 -8.86 -28.83
C VAL A 55 1.98 -8.36 -29.89
N THR A 56 2.45 -7.12 -29.74
CA THR A 56 3.51 -6.57 -30.57
C THR A 56 4.72 -6.25 -29.71
N VAL A 57 5.80 -7.03 -29.85
CA VAL A 57 7.11 -6.67 -29.28
C VAL A 57 7.66 -5.47 -30.07
N LYS A 58 7.86 -4.35 -29.38
CA LYS A 58 8.37 -3.11 -29.96
C LYS A 58 9.90 -3.09 -29.97
N MET A 59 10.50 -3.63 -28.92
CA MET A 59 11.94 -3.60 -28.73
C MET A 59 12.37 -4.81 -27.89
N ALA A 60 13.55 -5.35 -28.20
CA ALA A 60 14.28 -6.30 -27.37
C ALA A 60 15.77 -5.98 -27.48
N GLU A 61 16.33 -5.32 -26.47
CA GLU A 61 17.71 -4.82 -26.50
C GLU A 61 18.44 -5.03 -25.17
N THR A 62 19.76 -4.99 -25.20
CA THR A 62 20.57 -5.12 -23.99
C THR A 62 20.58 -3.81 -23.19
N LEU A 63 20.06 -3.85 -21.97
CA LEU A 63 20.16 -2.81 -20.96
C LEU A 63 21.36 -3.08 -20.03
N GLN A 64 22.25 -2.11 -19.87
CA GLN A 64 23.36 -2.18 -18.93
C GLN A 64 23.00 -1.56 -17.58
N THR A 65 23.33 -2.23 -16.48
CA THR A 65 23.14 -1.74 -15.12
C THR A 65 24.41 -1.90 -14.30
N ALA A 66 24.46 -1.31 -13.10
CA ALA A 66 25.57 -1.49 -12.17
C ALA A 66 25.78 -2.94 -11.69
N LYS A 67 24.82 -3.85 -11.95
CA LYS A 67 24.81 -5.23 -11.44
C LYS A 67 24.87 -6.30 -12.53
N GLY A 68 24.98 -5.88 -13.79
CA GLY A 68 25.06 -6.76 -14.96
C GLY A 68 24.13 -6.29 -16.08
N SER A 69 24.10 -7.10 -17.14
CA SER A 69 23.27 -6.87 -18.32
C SER A 69 21.90 -7.53 -18.21
N PHE A 70 20.88 -6.86 -18.77
CA PHE A 70 19.52 -7.35 -18.89
C PHE A 70 19.10 -7.31 -20.36
N CYS A 71 18.27 -8.25 -20.80
CA CYS A 71 17.46 -8.09 -21.99
C CYS A 71 16.20 -7.30 -21.62
N LYS A 72 16.12 -6.04 -22.08
CA LYS A 72 14.94 -5.18 -21.93
C LYS A 72 14.03 -5.39 -23.12
N VAL A 73 12.80 -5.80 -22.84
CA VAL A 73 11.73 -6.00 -23.82
C VAL A 73 10.64 -4.98 -23.55
N THR A 74 10.20 -4.27 -24.59
CA THR A 74 8.97 -3.46 -24.54
C THR A 74 7.96 -4.04 -25.51
N ALA A 75 6.70 -4.11 -25.09
CA ALA A 75 5.62 -4.67 -25.88
C ALA A 75 4.31 -3.90 -25.70
N THR A 76 3.43 -4.04 -26.68
CA THR A 76 2.03 -3.62 -26.58
C THR A 76 1.15 -4.86 -26.65
N ILE A 77 0.25 -5.03 -25.68
CA ILE A 77 -0.81 -6.03 -25.69
C ILE A 77 -2.12 -5.32 -26.06
N ALA A 78 -2.87 -5.86 -27.02
CA ALA A 78 -4.02 -5.18 -27.56
C ALA A 78 -5.10 -4.85 -26.49
N PRO A 79 -5.78 -3.71 -26.63
CA PRO A 79 -5.57 -2.70 -27.68
C PRO A 79 -4.37 -1.76 -27.39
N ALA A 80 -4.05 -1.49 -26.12
CA ALA A 80 -3.17 -0.38 -25.76
C ALA A 80 -2.31 -0.60 -24.49
N ILE A 81 -2.27 -1.81 -23.93
CA ILE A 81 -1.49 -2.08 -22.71
C ILE A 81 0.00 -2.07 -23.05
N SER A 82 0.75 -1.12 -22.50
CA SER A 82 2.21 -1.11 -22.63
C SER A 82 2.84 -1.92 -21.51
N VAL A 83 3.83 -2.72 -21.86
CA VAL A 83 4.58 -3.58 -20.93
C VAL A 83 6.07 -3.36 -21.13
N GLU A 84 6.81 -3.29 -20.02
CA GLU A 84 8.26 -3.41 -20.00
C GLU A 84 8.68 -4.60 -19.16
N VAL A 85 9.63 -5.38 -19.66
CA VAL A 85 10.23 -6.53 -18.96
C VAL A 85 11.74 -6.42 -19.04
N ALA A 86 12.43 -6.62 -17.92
CA ALA A 86 13.88 -6.74 -17.84
C ALA A 86 14.25 -8.16 -17.40
N LEU A 87 14.94 -8.90 -18.27
CA LEU A 87 15.35 -10.29 -18.07
C LEU A 87 16.88 -10.35 -17.83
N PRO A 88 17.39 -10.79 -16.67
CA PRO A 88 18.83 -10.83 -16.42
C PRO A 88 19.57 -11.74 -17.41
N ALA A 89 20.61 -11.24 -18.07
CA ALA A 89 21.37 -12.04 -19.03
C ALA A 89 22.41 -12.98 -18.37
N GLU A 90 22.73 -12.75 -17.09
CA GLU A 90 23.84 -13.43 -16.42
C GLU A 90 23.48 -14.09 -15.08
N ARG A 91 22.46 -13.58 -14.39
CA ARG A 91 22.25 -13.84 -12.95
C ARG A 91 20.83 -14.25 -12.60
N TRP A 92 20.00 -14.61 -13.57
CA TRP A 92 18.61 -14.94 -13.29
C TRP A 92 18.52 -16.18 -12.40
N THR A 93 17.90 -16.05 -11.22
CA THR A 93 17.72 -17.14 -10.25
C THR A 93 16.32 -17.73 -10.30
N GLN A 94 15.76 -17.90 -11.50
CA GLN A 94 14.46 -18.53 -11.74
C GLN A 94 13.27 -17.81 -11.08
N ARG A 95 13.40 -16.52 -10.77
CA ARG A 95 12.35 -15.71 -10.14
C ARG A 95 11.82 -14.65 -11.10
N PHE A 96 10.51 -14.47 -11.07
CA PHE A 96 9.79 -13.39 -11.71
C PHE A 96 9.21 -12.44 -10.65
N LEU A 97 9.33 -11.13 -10.85
CA LEU A 97 8.73 -10.09 -10.03
C LEU A 97 7.98 -9.08 -10.90
N GLN A 98 6.68 -8.92 -10.69
CA GLN A 98 5.90 -7.84 -11.26
C GLN A 98 5.70 -6.73 -10.23
N VAL A 99 5.84 -5.48 -10.65
CA VAL A 99 5.58 -4.30 -9.82
C VAL A 99 4.30 -3.60 -10.25
N GLY A 100 3.50 -3.20 -9.26
CA GLY A 100 2.30 -2.41 -9.47
C GLY A 100 2.58 -0.90 -9.58
N CYS A 101 1.56 -0.15 -10.01
CA CYS A 101 1.67 1.29 -10.25
C CYS A 101 1.31 2.12 -8.99
N GLY A 102 1.28 3.46 -9.13
CA GLY A 102 0.65 4.35 -8.16
C GLY A 102 -0.36 5.30 -8.83
N GLY A 103 -1.24 5.91 -8.04
CA GLY A 103 -2.30 6.80 -8.54
C GLY A 103 -3.25 6.09 -9.51
N LEU A 104 -3.55 6.74 -10.63
CA LEU A 104 -4.33 6.17 -11.74
C LEU A 104 -3.45 5.46 -12.78
N CYS A 105 -2.19 5.12 -12.46
CA CYS A 105 -1.21 4.55 -13.37
C CYS A 105 -0.81 5.49 -14.51
N GLY A 106 -0.67 4.98 -15.75
CA GLY A 106 -0.33 5.78 -16.92
C GLY A 106 1.14 5.76 -17.34
N ASN A 107 2.03 5.11 -16.58
CA ASN A 107 3.46 4.99 -16.92
C ASN A 107 4.04 3.64 -16.51
N VAL A 108 4.93 3.11 -17.34
CA VAL A 108 5.68 1.88 -17.02
C VAL A 108 6.92 2.22 -16.19
N ASN A 109 7.07 1.60 -15.02
CA ASN A 109 8.22 1.81 -14.13
C ASN A 109 8.62 0.50 -13.44
N LEU A 110 9.86 0.05 -13.62
CA LEU A 110 10.37 -1.21 -13.05
C LEU A 110 10.87 -1.08 -11.60
N SER A 111 10.77 0.11 -10.99
CA SER A 111 11.31 0.38 -9.66
C SER A 111 10.69 -0.52 -8.58
N LEU A 112 11.55 -1.15 -7.78
CA LEU A 112 11.14 -2.03 -6.69
C LEU A 112 10.93 -1.23 -5.38
N SER A 113 9.69 -1.02 -4.98
CA SER A 113 9.34 -0.27 -3.75
C SER A 113 9.39 -1.17 -2.51
N ASN A 114 9.89 -0.71 -1.35
CA ASN A 114 9.88 -1.50 -0.10
C ASN A 114 10.56 -2.89 -0.19
N ALA A 115 11.53 -3.04 -1.08
CA ALA A 115 12.43 -4.21 -1.19
C ALA A 115 13.91 -3.83 -0.94
N SER A 116 14.15 -2.68 -0.30
CA SER A 116 15.50 -2.23 0.01
C SER A 116 16.19 -3.26 0.91
N GLY A 117 17.43 -3.64 0.58
CA GLY A 117 18.18 -4.67 1.31
C GLY A 117 17.94 -6.11 0.85
N CYS A 118 16.98 -6.36 -0.03
CA CYS A 118 16.76 -7.68 -0.61
C CYS A 118 17.91 -8.02 -1.57
N LEU A 119 18.80 -8.95 -1.15
CA LEU A 119 20.01 -9.27 -1.90
C LEU A 119 19.75 -9.73 -3.34
N PRO A 120 18.82 -10.67 -3.63
CA PRO A 120 18.55 -11.06 -5.03
C PRO A 120 18.05 -9.90 -5.90
N ALA A 121 17.23 -9.00 -5.34
CA ALA A 121 16.77 -7.80 -6.06
C ALA A 121 17.93 -6.83 -6.32
N MET A 122 18.77 -6.57 -5.32
CA MET A 122 19.95 -5.71 -5.44
C MET A 122 21.03 -6.28 -6.37
N ASN A 123 21.03 -7.59 -6.61
CA ASN A 123 22.00 -8.27 -7.47
C ASN A 123 21.52 -8.47 -8.90
N GLY A 124 20.28 -8.07 -9.21
CA GLY A 124 19.69 -8.24 -10.54
C GLY A 124 19.35 -9.69 -10.86
N GLU A 125 18.83 -10.43 -9.89
CA GLU A 125 18.56 -11.87 -10.03
C GLU A 125 17.11 -12.20 -10.42
N PHE A 126 16.25 -11.19 -10.53
CA PHE A 126 14.84 -11.32 -10.96
C PHE A 126 14.66 -10.93 -12.41
N ALA A 127 13.80 -11.66 -13.12
CA ALA A 127 13.06 -11.07 -14.23
C ALA A 127 12.03 -10.08 -13.65
N VAL A 128 12.06 -8.82 -14.08
CA VAL A 128 11.19 -7.76 -13.54
C VAL A 128 10.26 -7.24 -14.62
N ALA A 129 8.97 -7.08 -14.34
CA ALA A 129 8.00 -6.51 -15.28
C ALA A 129 7.11 -5.43 -14.66
N ALA A 130 6.63 -4.52 -15.49
CA ALA A 130 5.64 -3.50 -15.15
C ALA A 130 4.76 -3.17 -16.37
N THR A 131 3.61 -2.54 -16.13
CA THR A 131 2.69 -2.07 -17.16
C THR A 131 2.17 -0.67 -16.86
N ASP A 132 1.73 0.04 -17.91
CA ASP A 132 1.05 1.33 -17.81
C ASP A 132 -0.44 1.20 -17.47
N MET A 133 -0.95 -0.03 -17.41
CA MET A 133 -2.34 -0.37 -17.14
C MET A 133 -3.32 0.08 -18.25
N GLY A 134 -2.86 0.09 -19.52
CA GLY A 134 -3.73 0.28 -20.70
C GLY A 134 -3.81 1.72 -21.23
N HIS A 135 -3.03 2.64 -20.65
CA HIS A 135 -3.08 4.04 -21.03
C HIS A 135 -1.78 4.79 -20.67
N GLY A 136 -1.55 5.92 -21.33
CA GLY A 136 -0.51 6.88 -20.95
C GLY A 136 -1.11 8.06 -20.19
N GLY A 137 -0.38 8.64 -19.23
CA GLY A 137 -0.82 9.81 -18.47
C GLY A 137 -0.07 9.99 -17.16
N GLY A 138 -0.32 11.09 -16.45
CA GLY A 138 0.17 11.26 -15.07
C GLY A 138 -0.65 10.46 -14.06
N MET A 139 -0.17 10.36 -12.82
CA MET A 139 -0.86 9.60 -11.75
C MET A 139 -2.24 10.17 -11.39
N MET A 140 -2.53 11.40 -11.82
CA MET A 140 -3.80 12.10 -11.59
C MET A 140 -4.64 12.25 -12.87
N ASP A 141 -4.15 11.79 -14.02
CA ASP A 141 -4.90 11.84 -15.27
C ASP A 141 -5.99 10.77 -15.26
N ALA A 142 -7.23 11.21 -15.46
CA ALA A 142 -8.40 10.35 -15.46
C ALA A 142 -9.07 10.27 -16.86
N SER A 143 -8.56 11.02 -17.85
CA SER A 143 -9.19 11.15 -19.17
C SER A 143 -9.29 9.83 -19.94
N TRP A 144 -8.38 8.90 -19.65
CA TRP A 144 -8.37 7.54 -20.21
C TRP A 144 -9.64 6.76 -19.88
N ALA A 145 -10.32 7.06 -18.77
CA ALA A 145 -11.48 6.30 -18.32
C ALA A 145 -12.72 6.54 -19.18
N GLU A 146 -12.74 7.54 -20.08
CA GLU A 146 -13.84 7.67 -21.05
C GLU A 146 -13.87 6.52 -22.07
N ASP A 147 -12.76 5.78 -22.22
CA ASP A 147 -12.71 4.53 -22.97
C ASP A 147 -13.08 3.33 -22.08
N PRO A 148 -14.17 2.58 -22.37
CA PRO A 148 -14.60 1.47 -21.54
C PRO A 148 -13.61 0.30 -21.51
N GLN A 149 -12.77 0.10 -22.54
CA GLN A 149 -11.77 -0.96 -22.54
C GLN A 149 -10.62 -0.61 -21.59
N LYS A 150 -10.21 0.66 -21.56
CA LYS A 150 -9.17 1.13 -20.63
C LYS A 150 -9.59 1.01 -19.16
N ARG A 151 -10.90 1.13 -18.88
CA ARG A 151 -11.46 0.80 -17.55
C ARG A 151 -11.18 -0.64 -17.13
N ILE A 152 -11.35 -1.59 -18.05
CA ILE A 152 -11.09 -3.01 -17.79
C ILE A 152 -9.58 -3.27 -17.64
N ASP A 153 -8.77 -2.65 -18.49
CA ASP A 153 -7.31 -2.73 -18.45
C ASP A 153 -6.76 -2.26 -17.10
N PHE A 154 -7.18 -1.07 -16.65
CA PHE A 154 -6.81 -0.52 -15.34
C PHE A 154 -7.34 -1.35 -14.17
N ALA A 155 -8.57 -1.86 -14.28
CA ALA A 155 -9.20 -2.55 -13.17
C ALA A 155 -8.49 -3.87 -12.83
N TRP A 156 -8.13 -4.68 -13.83
CA TRP A 156 -7.54 -5.99 -13.60
C TRP A 156 -6.79 -6.58 -14.82
N ARG A 157 -7.18 -6.26 -16.06
CA ARG A 157 -6.72 -7.03 -17.23
C ARG A 157 -5.24 -6.84 -17.55
N ALA A 158 -4.72 -5.62 -17.39
CA ALA A 158 -3.35 -5.33 -17.78
C ALA A 158 -2.31 -6.08 -16.94
N ASN A 159 -2.53 -6.21 -15.63
CA ASN A 159 -1.61 -6.95 -14.77
C ASN A 159 -1.57 -8.44 -15.09
N HIS A 160 -2.73 -9.08 -15.24
CA HIS A 160 -2.83 -10.48 -15.64
C HIS A 160 -2.10 -10.74 -16.97
N LEU A 161 -2.39 -9.94 -18.01
CA LEU A 161 -1.76 -10.13 -19.32
C LEU A 161 -0.26 -9.84 -19.30
N THR A 162 0.19 -8.91 -18.45
CA THR A 162 1.62 -8.65 -18.21
C THR A 162 2.31 -9.85 -17.57
N ALA A 163 1.66 -10.50 -16.60
CA ALA A 163 2.18 -11.70 -15.97
C ALA A 163 2.31 -12.84 -16.99
N GLN A 164 1.26 -13.07 -17.80
CA GLN A 164 1.26 -14.09 -18.85
C GLN A 164 2.34 -13.83 -19.91
N LEU A 165 2.46 -12.59 -20.41
CA LEU A 165 3.51 -12.21 -21.36
C LEU A 165 4.90 -12.43 -20.78
N THR A 166 5.12 -12.02 -19.53
CA THR A 166 6.45 -12.14 -18.90
C THR A 166 6.84 -13.60 -18.72
N LYS A 167 5.91 -14.47 -18.30
CA LYS A 167 6.14 -15.92 -18.22
C LYS A 167 6.47 -16.52 -19.60
N ALA A 168 5.80 -16.07 -20.65
CA ALA A 168 6.10 -16.48 -22.03
C ALA A 168 7.49 -16.03 -22.50
N LEU A 169 7.86 -14.78 -22.21
CA LEU A 169 9.18 -14.24 -22.50
C LEU A 169 10.29 -14.99 -21.73
N ILE A 170 10.06 -15.31 -20.46
CA ILE A 170 10.97 -16.12 -19.65
C ILE A 170 11.19 -17.49 -20.29
N GLN A 171 10.09 -18.18 -20.64
CA GLN A 171 10.17 -19.48 -21.31
C GLN A 171 10.93 -19.40 -22.63
N ALA A 172 10.67 -18.38 -23.46
CA ALA A 172 11.36 -18.20 -24.73
C ALA A 172 12.85 -17.86 -24.55
N TYR A 173 13.19 -17.00 -23.58
CA TYR A 173 14.55 -16.50 -23.40
C TYR A 173 15.47 -17.50 -22.70
N TYR A 174 14.97 -18.20 -21.69
CA TYR A 174 15.75 -19.15 -20.86
C TYR A 174 15.48 -20.62 -21.19
N HIS A 175 14.53 -20.93 -22.08
CA HIS A 175 14.03 -22.29 -22.36
C HIS A 175 13.52 -23.04 -21.12
N GLN A 176 13.14 -22.29 -20.08
CA GLN A 176 12.66 -22.82 -18.81
C GLN A 176 11.67 -21.83 -18.19
N PRO A 177 10.58 -22.30 -17.54
CA PRO A 177 9.72 -21.41 -16.77
C PRO A 177 10.43 -20.92 -15.49
N GLN A 178 9.96 -19.81 -14.95
CA GLN A 178 10.29 -19.40 -13.58
C GLN A 178 9.85 -20.46 -12.57
N LYS A 179 10.63 -20.64 -11.50
CA LYS A 179 10.26 -21.49 -10.37
C LYS A 179 9.27 -20.77 -9.43
N TYR A 180 9.43 -19.46 -9.28
CA TYR A 180 8.56 -18.61 -8.45
C TYR A 180 8.21 -17.29 -9.15
N ALA A 181 6.98 -16.85 -9.00
CA ALA A 181 6.48 -15.55 -9.44
C ALA A 181 6.00 -14.71 -8.25
N TYR A 182 6.35 -13.42 -8.25
CA TYR A 182 6.03 -12.51 -7.17
C TYR A 182 5.35 -11.25 -7.70
N PHE A 183 4.43 -10.68 -6.92
CA PHE A 183 3.88 -9.35 -7.16
C PHE A 183 4.18 -8.44 -5.96
N MET A 184 4.53 -7.19 -6.24
CA MET A 184 4.65 -6.17 -5.21
C MET A 184 4.05 -4.85 -5.63
N GLY A 185 3.31 -4.22 -4.73
CA GLY A 185 2.78 -2.89 -4.97
C GLY A 185 2.32 -2.21 -3.69
N CYS A 186 2.24 -0.88 -3.76
CA CYS A 186 1.70 -0.05 -2.70
C CYS A 186 0.71 0.97 -3.30
N SER A 187 -0.30 1.39 -2.54
CA SER A 187 -1.37 2.28 -3.04
C SER A 187 -2.24 1.58 -4.10
N ASP A 188 -2.35 2.10 -5.33
CA ASP A 188 -3.02 1.39 -6.42
C ASP A 188 -2.33 0.06 -6.73
N GLY A 189 -0.99 0.00 -6.71
CA GLY A 189 -0.27 -1.26 -6.75
C GLY A 189 -0.64 -2.23 -5.62
N GLY A 190 -1.09 -1.73 -4.47
CA GLY A 190 -1.64 -2.56 -3.40
C GLY A 190 -3.06 -3.07 -3.72
N ARG A 191 -3.88 -2.28 -4.42
CA ARG A 191 -5.17 -2.73 -4.98
C ARG A 191 -4.94 -3.79 -6.05
N GLU A 192 -4.04 -3.54 -6.99
CA GLU A 192 -3.61 -4.47 -8.03
C GLU A 192 -3.15 -5.80 -7.43
N ALA A 193 -2.28 -5.76 -6.41
CA ALA A 193 -1.80 -6.93 -5.68
C ALA A 193 -2.96 -7.77 -5.11
N LEU A 194 -3.94 -7.13 -4.46
CA LEU A 194 -5.13 -7.83 -3.96
C LEU A 194 -6.03 -8.31 -5.09
N MET A 195 -6.14 -7.56 -6.19
CA MET A 195 -6.93 -7.95 -7.35
C MET A 195 -6.38 -9.22 -8.00
N GLU A 196 -5.06 -9.33 -8.14
CA GLU A 196 -4.37 -10.53 -8.63
C GLU A 196 -4.65 -11.74 -7.71
N ALA A 197 -4.51 -11.58 -6.39
CA ALA A 197 -4.82 -12.65 -5.43
C ALA A 197 -6.28 -13.12 -5.52
N GLN A 198 -7.21 -12.22 -5.84
CA GLN A 198 -8.66 -12.49 -5.86
C GLN A 198 -9.13 -13.09 -7.19
N ARG A 199 -8.70 -12.52 -8.32
CA ARG A 199 -9.18 -12.87 -9.67
C ARG A 199 -8.27 -13.87 -10.38
N TYR A 200 -6.97 -13.70 -10.25
CA TYR A 200 -5.95 -14.50 -10.94
C TYR A 200 -5.04 -15.20 -9.94
N PRO A 201 -5.61 -16.08 -9.10
CA PRO A 201 -4.87 -16.71 -8.03
C PRO A 201 -3.76 -17.63 -8.52
N ASP A 202 -3.53 -17.79 -9.83
CA ASP A 202 -2.46 -18.60 -10.43
C ASP A 202 -1.30 -17.75 -10.97
N ASP A 203 -1.39 -16.41 -10.89
CA ASP A 203 -0.36 -15.56 -11.46
C ASP A 203 0.91 -15.45 -10.61
N PHE A 204 0.79 -15.39 -9.29
CA PHE A 204 1.93 -15.11 -8.40
C PHE A 204 1.98 -15.99 -7.15
N ASP A 205 3.08 -16.69 -6.91
CA ASP A 205 3.39 -17.51 -5.72
C ASP A 205 3.40 -16.71 -4.41
N GLY A 206 3.92 -15.49 -4.45
CA GLY A 206 3.92 -14.57 -3.30
C GLY A 206 3.51 -13.15 -3.69
N ILE A 207 2.70 -12.50 -2.87
CA ILE A 207 2.18 -11.15 -3.10
C ILE A 207 2.46 -10.27 -1.88
N THR A 208 2.95 -9.04 -2.12
CA THR A 208 2.92 -7.96 -1.11
C THR A 208 1.93 -6.88 -1.52
N ALA A 209 1.01 -6.56 -0.61
CA ALA A 209 -0.02 -5.53 -0.81
C ALA A 209 0.13 -4.43 0.25
N GLY A 210 0.76 -3.32 -0.14
CA GLY A 210 0.98 -2.15 0.70
C GLY A 210 -0.11 -1.10 0.57
N ALA A 211 -0.56 -0.53 1.69
CA ALA A 211 -1.54 0.55 1.74
C ALA A 211 -2.63 0.46 0.64
N PRO A 212 -3.31 -0.70 0.49
CA PRO A 212 -4.03 -1.01 -0.73
C PRO A 212 -5.22 -0.07 -0.92
N ALA A 213 -5.26 0.65 -2.03
CA ALA A 213 -6.39 1.49 -2.47
C ALA A 213 -7.59 0.63 -2.95
N ALA A 214 -7.83 -0.49 -2.28
CA ALA A 214 -8.72 -1.57 -2.72
C ALA A 214 -10.20 -1.30 -2.43
N PHE A 215 -10.51 -0.32 -1.58
CA PHE A 215 -11.84 0.28 -1.47
C PHE A 215 -12.02 1.43 -2.47
N PHE A 216 -11.51 1.22 -3.69
CA PHE A 216 -11.18 2.23 -4.68
C PHE A 216 -12.29 3.26 -4.89
N GLN A 217 -13.53 2.80 -5.05
CA GLN A 217 -14.67 3.68 -5.31
C GLN A 217 -14.88 4.72 -4.20
N PHE A 218 -14.96 4.27 -2.95
CA PHE A 218 -15.32 5.13 -1.81
C PHE A 218 -14.12 5.90 -1.25
N GLN A 219 -12.93 5.32 -1.41
CA GLN A 219 -11.66 6.00 -1.15
C GLN A 219 -11.51 7.23 -2.06
N ASN A 220 -11.67 7.05 -3.37
CA ASN A 220 -11.48 8.12 -4.36
C ASN A 220 -12.66 9.08 -4.53
N SER A 221 -13.76 8.87 -3.79
CA SER A 221 -14.93 9.77 -3.77
C SER A 221 -15.21 10.33 -2.38
N PHE A 222 -15.74 9.51 -1.47
CA PHE A 222 -16.21 9.95 -0.15
C PHE A 222 -15.07 10.27 0.81
N PHE A 223 -13.95 9.54 0.81
CA PHE A 223 -12.85 9.81 1.74
C PHE A 223 -12.10 11.11 1.37
N HIS A 224 -11.62 11.22 0.13
CA HIS A 224 -10.97 12.44 -0.34
C HIS A 224 -11.95 13.62 -0.43
N GLY A 225 -13.19 13.39 -0.90
CA GLY A 225 -14.22 14.42 -0.98
C GLY A 225 -14.62 14.97 0.40
N TRP A 226 -14.69 14.12 1.43
CA TRP A 226 -14.97 14.57 2.80
C TRP A 226 -13.85 15.44 3.36
N SER A 227 -12.60 15.16 3.03
CA SER A 227 -11.45 15.98 3.46
C SER A 227 -11.55 17.44 2.98
N ILE A 228 -12.28 17.66 1.88
CA ILE A 228 -12.56 18.99 1.32
C ILE A 228 -13.84 19.55 1.93
N MET A 229 -14.97 18.84 1.83
CA MET A 229 -16.28 19.34 2.24
C MET A 229 -16.36 19.61 3.75
N ALA A 230 -15.67 18.81 4.56
CA ALA A 230 -15.61 19.03 6.01
C ALA A 230 -14.82 20.29 6.39
N ASN A 231 -13.95 20.78 5.50
CA ASN A 231 -13.00 21.86 5.72
C ASN A 231 -13.37 23.16 4.98
N GLN A 232 -14.56 23.27 4.40
CA GLN A 232 -14.98 24.45 3.64
C GLN A 232 -16.11 25.24 4.32
N ARG A 233 -16.04 26.57 4.18
CA ARG A 233 -17.16 27.49 4.45
C ARG A 233 -18.11 27.54 3.25
N ALA A 234 -19.26 28.20 3.43
CA ALA A 234 -20.26 28.36 2.37
C ALA A 234 -19.75 29.13 1.14
N ASP A 235 -18.76 30.01 1.31
CA ASP A 235 -18.10 30.73 0.22
C ASP A 235 -17.00 29.91 -0.49
N GLY A 236 -16.77 28.67 -0.05
CA GLY A 236 -15.73 27.77 -0.58
C GLY A 236 -14.36 27.93 0.08
N SER A 237 -14.17 28.90 0.98
CA SER A 237 -12.89 29.08 1.67
C SER A 237 -12.59 27.96 2.65
N ALA A 238 -11.34 27.51 2.68
CA ALA A 238 -10.85 26.52 3.63
C ALA A 238 -10.72 27.10 5.05
N ILE A 239 -10.94 26.25 6.06
CA ILE A 239 -10.96 26.62 7.47
C ILE A 239 -9.64 26.23 8.16
N LEU A 240 -9.29 24.95 8.13
CA LEU A 240 -8.05 24.37 8.65
C LEU A 240 -7.00 24.33 7.54
N LEU A 241 -5.85 24.95 7.80
CA LEU A 241 -4.75 25.08 6.84
C LEU A 241 -3.49 24.35 7.34
N GLN A 242 -2.54 24.11 6.44
CA GLN A 242 -1.33 23.33 6.73
C GLN A 242 -0.52 23.86 7.93
N ASP A 243 -0.45 25.18 8.09
CA ASP A 243 0.32 25.83 9.17
C ASP A 243 -0.30 25.63 10.57
N ARG A 244 -1.53 25.10 10.65
CA ARG A 244 -2.23 24.79 11.90
C ARG A 244 -2.04 23.34 12.36
N LEU A 245 -1.64 22.44 11.45
CA LEU A 245 -1.50 21.01 11.72
C LEU A 245 -0.50 20.69 12.85
N PRO A 246 0.64 21.39 13.01
CA PRO A 246 1.57 21.12 14.12
C PRO A 246 0.95 21.32 15.51
N ILE A 247 0.03 22.29 15.67
CA ILE A 247 -0.67 22.53 16.94
C ILE A 247 -1.56 21.33 17.28
N LEU A 248 -2.28 20.84 16.28
CA LEU A 248 -3.16 19.68 16.41
C LEU A 248 -2.37 18.40 16.71
N HIS A 249 -1.30 18.16 15.93
CA HIS A 249 -0.42 17.00 16.10
C HIS A 249 0.17 16.94 17.51
N ALA A 250 0.74 18.05 17.98
CA ALA A 250 1.32 18.12 19.32
C ALA A 250 0.29 17.83 20.42
N ALA A 251 -0.96 18.30 20.26
CA ALA A 251 -2.04 17.99 21.18
C ALA A 251 -2.42 16.50 21.16
N VAL A 252 -2.46 15.87 19.98
CA VAL A 252 -2.74 14.44 19.81
C VAL A 252 -1.66 13.59 20.47
N ILE A 253 -0.40 13.79 20.10
CA ILE A 253 0.74 13.04 20.65
C ILE A 253 0.82 13.16 22.18
N LYS A 254 0.53 14.35 22.72
CA LYS A 254 0.55 14.61 24.17
C LYS A 254 -0.54 13.84 24.94
N ASN A 255 -1.72 13.65 24.35
CA ASN A 255 -2.89 13.14 25.07
C ASN A 255 -3.24 11.68 24.73
N CYS A 256 -2.75 11.15 23.61
CA CYS A 256 -2.94 9.75 23.26
C CYS A 256 -2.05 8.81 24.12
N PRO A 257 -2.52 7.59 24.41
CA PRO A 257 -1.78 6.64 25.23
C PRO A 257 -0.52 6.12 24.52
N THR A 258 0.61 6.14 25.22
CA THR A 258 1.88 5.58 24.75
C THR A 258 1.93 4.06 24.95
N LEU A 259 1.33 3.30 24.03
CA LEU A 259 1.23 1.84 24.16
C LEU A 259 2.56 1.09 23.98
N SER A 260 3.50 1.68 23.25
CA SER A 260 4.86 1.15 23.09
C SER A 260 5.65 1.17 24.41
N GLY A 261 5.24 2.00 25.38
CA GLY A 261 6.00 2.27 26.61
C GLY A 261 7.15 3.27 26.42
N VAL A 262 7.28 3.87 25.23
CA VAL A 262 8.32 4.87 24.90
C VAL A 262 7.65 6.09 24.28
N SER A 263 7.91 7.28 24.85
CA SER A 263 7.39 8.54 24.33
C SER A 263 8.31 9.10 23.24
N ASP A 264 8.22 8.53 22.03
CA ASP A 264 9.01 8.93 20.85
C ASP A 264 8.20 9.67 19.78
N GLY A 265 6.98 10.09 20.12
CA GLY A 265 6.09 10.81 19.19
C GLY A 265 5.32 9.90 18.23
N VAL A 266 5.43 8.57 18.37
CA VAL A 266 4.76 7.61 17.49
C VAL A 266 3.62 6.91 18.23
N LEU A 267 2.42 6.95 17.63
CA LEU A 267 1.27 6.19 18.13
C LEU A 267 1.35 4.74 17.64
N GLU A 268 1.73 3.83 18.53
CA GLU A 268 1.83 2.39 18.26
C GLU A 268 0.51 1.78 17.76
N ASN A 269 -0.62 2.27 18.26
CA ASN A 269 -1.94 1.94 17.75
C ASN A 269 -2.88 3.16 17.93
N PRO A 270 -3.20 3.90 16.85
CA PRO A 270 -4.00 5.11 16.93
C PRO A 270 -5.46 4.85 17.34
N TYR A 271 -5.99 3.64 17.14
CA TYR A 271 -7.36 3.27 17.56
C TYR A 271 -7.52 3.14 19.07
N ALA A 272 -6.42 3.15 19.84
CA ALA A 272 -6.46 3.26 21.30
C ALA A 272 -6.80 4.66 21.80
N CYS A 273 -6.89 5.62 20.88
CA CYS A 273 -7.07 7.02 21.18
C CYS A 273 -8.35 7.55 20.53
N ARG A 274 -9.01 8.52 21.18
CA ARG A 274 -10.14 9.27 20.62
C ARG A 274 -9.90 10.75 20.86
N PHE A 275 -9.85 11.52 19.78
CA PHE A 275 -9.64 12.97 19.86
C PHE A 275 -10.65 13.66 20.77
N SER A 276 -10.18 14.68 21.51
CA SER A 276 -11.03 15.61 22.25
C SER A 276 -10.65 17.04 21.93
N ALA A 277 -11.65 17.88 21.60
CA ALA A 277 -11.48 19.32 21.44
C ALA A 277 -10.77 20.01 22.62
N LYS A 278 -10.90 19.46 23.84
CA LYS A 278 -10.28 20.00 25.06
C LYS A 278 -8.75 19.89 25.07
N TRP A 279 -8.17 19.07 24.20
CA TRP A 279 -6.71 18.91 24.11
C TRP A 279 -6.03 20.11 23.44
N VAL A 280 -6.79 20.89 22.68
CA VAL A 280 -6.30 22.04 21.94
C VAL A 280 -6.73 23.32 22.65
N LYS A 281 -5.80 24.27 22.79
CA LYS A 281 -6.11 25.59 23.33
C LYS A 281 -7.03 26.34 22.35
N LEU A 282 -8.18 26.79 22.83
CA LEU A 282 -9.09 27.65 22.06
C LEU A 282 -8.52 29.07 21.99
N CYS A 283 -8.44 29.63 20.77
CA CYS A 283 -8.06 31.02 20.57
C CYS A 283 -9.08 31.98 21.20
N SER A 284 -8.61 33.01 21.92
CA SER A 284 -9.47 34.11 22.35
C SER A 284 -9.85 34.98 21.15
N ALA A 285 -10.98 35.70 21.24
CA ALA A 285 -11.48 36.52 20.13
C ALA A 285 -10.53 37.67 19.74
N ASP A 286 -9.72 38.15 20.67
CA ASP A 286 -8.77 39.26 20.54
C ASP A 286 -7.32 38.79 20.27
N VAL A 287 -7.09 37.48 20.11
CA VAL A 287 -5.74 36.94 19.98
C VAL A 287 -5.07 37.43 18.69
N LYS A 288 -3.91 38.08 18.82
CA LYS A 288 -3.10 38.51 17.67
C LYS A 288 -2.16 37.41 17.18
N ASN A 289 -1.66 36.57 18.09
CA ASN A 289 -0.75 35.47 17.78
C ASN A 289 -1.45 34.12 17.99
N ARG A 290 -1.65 33.37 16.89
CA ARG A 290 -2.33 32.06 16.86
C ARG A 290 -1.35 30.89 16.72
N SER A 291 -0.13 31.03 17.20
CA SER A 291 0.90 29.99 17.11
C SER A 291 0.68 28.79 18.04
N ASP A 292 -0.14 28.95 19.10
CA ASP A 292 -0.36 27.92 20.11
C ASP A 292 -1.84 27.57 20.35
N CYS A 293 -2.75 28.08 19.52
CA CYS A 293 -4.19 27.89 19.66
C CYS A 293 -4.87 27.63 18.32
N LEU A 294 -6.00 26.93 18.36
CA LEU A 294 -6.92 26.80 17.23
C LEU A 294 -8.25 27.49 17.55
N THR A 295 -8.92 27.99 16.52
CA THR A 295 -10.28 28.51 16.63
C THR A 295 -11.28 27.37 16.81
N ALA A 296 -12.48 27.70 17.31
CA ALA A 296 -13.55 26.71 17.42
C ALA A 296 -13.95 26.11 16.06
N GLU A 297 -13.79 26.86 14.97
CA GLU A 297 -14.08 26.38 13.62
C GLU A 297 -13.05 25.33 13.16
N GLU A 298 -11.76 25.62 13.33
CA GLU A 298 -10.66 24.68 13.02
C GLU A 298 -10.76 23.38 13.84
N ILE A 299 -11.07 23.48 15.14
CA ILE A 299 -11.26 22.31 15.99
C ILE A 299 -12.43 21.45 15.50
N ARG A 300 -13.55 22.07 15.11
CA ARG A 300 -14.70 21.34 14.53
C ARG A 300 -14.35 20.64 13.21
N VAL A 301 -13.50 21.24 12.39
CA VAL A 301 -13.00 20.57 11.18
C VAL A 301 -12.16 19.35 11.54
N ALA A 302 -11.21 19.49 12.47
CA ALA A 302 -10.39 18.35 12.92
C ALA A 302 -11.26 17.19 13.42
N GLU A 303 -12.29 17.46 14.25
CA GLU A 303 -13.23 16.43 14.71
C GLU A 303 -13.97 15.73 13.56
N LYS A 304 -14.37 16.47 12.52
CA LYS A 304 -15.00 15.89 11.32
C LYS A 304 -14.03 15.02 10.53
N LEU A 305 -12.79 15.47 10.36
CA LEU A 305 -11.76 14.76 9.61
C LEU A 305 -11.37 13.44 10.28
N TYR A 306 -11.20 13.41 11.61
CA TYR A 306 -10.96 12.16 12.36
C TYR A 306 -12.13 11.19 12.27
N ARG A 307 -13.37 11.71 12.29
CA ARG A 307 -14.58 10.86 12.23
C ARG A 307 -14.77 10.20 10.87
N GLY A 308 -14.47 10.93 9.79
CA GLY A 308 -14.79 10.50 8.42
C GLY A 308 -16.23 10.82 8.01
N ALA A 309 -16.55 10.49 6.76
CA ALA A 309 -17.80 10.84 6.09
C ALA A 309 -19.00 10.03 6.63
N THR A 310 -19.94 10.73 7.26
CA THR A 310 -21.22 10.19 7.72
C THR A 310 -22.35 11.19 7.46
N ASP A 311 -23.59 10.73 7.39
CA ASP A 311 -24.78 11.60 7.40
C ASP A 311 -25.55 11.56 8.74
N ASP A 312 -26.58 12.41 8.86
CA ASP A 312 -27.42 12.52 10.06
C ASP A 312 -28.31 11.29 10.30
N ALA A 313 -28.51 10.44 9.27
CA ALA A 313 -29.20 9.16 9.38
C ALA A 313 -28.29 8.04 9.90
N GLY A 314 -27.00 8.32 10.13
CA GLY A 314 -26.02 7.36 10.61
C GLY A 314 -25.41 6.51 9.51
N ASN A 315 -25.62 6.83 8.23
CA ASN A 315 -24.92 6.17 7.14
C ASN A 315 -23.44 6.55 7.20
N GLN A 316 -22.58 5.54 7.26
CA GLN A 316 -21.13 5.65 7.19
C GLN A 316 -20.65 5.32 5.77
N PHE A 317 -20.14 6.34 5.07
CA PHE A 317 -19.72 6.20 3.68
C PHE A 317 -18.25 5.78 3.52
N VAL A 318 -17.44 5.90 4.58
CA VAL A 318 -16.03 5.50 4.61
C VAL A 318 -15.72 4.69 5.86
N LEU A 319 -14.74 3.81 5.79
CA LEU A 319 -14.41 2.87 6.87
C LEU A 319 -13.73 3.55 8.07
N GLY A 320 -13.19 4.75 7.88
CA GLY A 320 -12.60 5.59 8.92
C GLY A 320 -12.22 6.95 8.35
N GLY A 321 -12.03 7.94 9.23
CA GLY A 321 -11.47 9.24 8.88
C GLY A 321 -9.94 9.22 8.77
N LEU A 322 -9.33 10.42 8.79
CA LEU A 322 -7.88 10.57 8.85
C LEU A 322 -7.35 10.02 10.19
N PRO A 323 -6.30 9.20 10.21
CA PRO A 323 -5.78 8.61 11.45
C PRO A 323 -5.25 9.65 12.44
N LEU A 324 -5.35 9.36 13.74
CA LEU A 324 -4.63 10.10 14.76
C LEU A 324 -3.11 9.85 14.60
N GLY A 325 -2.31 10.91 14.74
CA GLY A 325 -0.87 10.90 14.52
C GLY A 325 -0.46 11.17 13.07
N SER A 326 -1.40 11.33 12.12
CA SER A 326 -1.08 11.66 10.71
C SER A 326 -1.19 13.15 10.38
N GLU A 327 -1.47 14.00 11.38
CA GLU A 327 -1.92 15.38 11.17
C GLU A 327 -0.94 16.20 10.34
N LEU A 328 0.37 15.98 10.51
CA LEU A 328 1.41 16.71 9.79
C LEU A 328 1.37 16.52 8.26
N ARG A 329 0.69 15.47 7.79
CA ARG A 329 0.57 15.14 6.37
C ARG A 329 -0.83 15.31 5.82
N TRP A 330 -1.77 15.82 6.61
CA TRP A 330 -3.16 15.95 6.16
C TRP A 330 -3.28 16.76 4.87
N PRO A 331 -4.08 16.32 3.88
CA PRO A 331 -4.17 16.94 2.58
C PRO A 331 -5.07 18.19 2.61
N VAL A 332 -4.78 19.14 3.49
CA VAL A 332 -5.45 20.45 3.58
C VAL A 332 -4.67 21.52 2.80
N PRO A 333 -5.31 22.60 2.33
CA PRO A 333 -4.63 23.61 1.52
C PRO A 333 -3.71 24.51 2.37
N LYS A 334 -2.75 25.16 1.70
CA LYS A 334 -1.84 26.15 2.32
C LYS A 334 -2.53 27.47 2.67
N THR A 335 -3.54 27.86 1.88
CA THR A 335 -4.25 29.13 2.02
C THR A 335 -5.75 28.89 1.98
N ALA A 336 -6.53 29.85 2.47
CA ALA A 336 -7.99 29.75 2.53
C ALA A 336 -8.65 29.61 1.14
N THR A 337 -8.02 30.06 0.07
CA THR A 337 -8.54 29.95 -1.31
C THR A 337 -7.67 29.03 -2.18
N GLY A 338 -6.74 28.29 -1.57
CA GLY A 338 -5.84 27.39 -2.28
C GLY A 338 -6.47 26.02 -2.50
N HIS A 339 -5.89 25.27 -3.44
CA HIS A 339 -6.29 23.90 -3.72
C HIS A 339 -5.60 22.92 -2.76
N SER A 340 -6.28 21.81 -2.50
CA SER A 340 -5.75 20.73 -1.67
C SER A 340 -5.31 19.53 -2.51
N MET A 341 -4.45 18.70 -1.95
CA MET A 341 -4.09 17.42 -2.56
C MET A 341 -5.30 16.53 -2.77
N ALA A 342 -6.20 16.45 -1.78
CA ALA A 342 -7.43 15.67 -1.89
C ALA A 342 -8.31 16.13 -3.07
N GLU A 343 -8.33 17.43 -3.36
CA GLU A 343 -9.05 18.01 -4.51
C GLU A 343 -8.47 17.55 -5.85
N SER A 344 -7.14 17.54 -5.98
CA SER A 344 -6.47 17.04 -7.18
C SER A 344 -6.71 15.54 -7.44
N MET A 345 -7.06 14.77 -6.40
CA MET A 345 -7.39 13.34 -6.52
C MET A 345 -8.86 13.10 -6.83
N VAL A 346 -9.75 13.71 -6.05
CA VAL A 346 -11.18 13.37 -6.08
C VAL A 346 -11.88 13.89 -7.33
N LEU A 347 -11.54 15.09 -7.82
CA LEU A 347 -12.31 15.72 -8.90
C LEU A 347 -12.13 15.01 -10.25
N PRO A 348 -10.89 14.71 -10.72
CA PRO A 348 -10.72 13.93 -11.95
C PRO A 348 -11.31 12.52 -11.83
N ALA A 349 -11.13 11.88 -10.67
CA ALA A 349 -11.67 10.54 -10.43
C ALA A 349 -13.21 10.53 -10.49
N LEU A 350 -13.89 11.45 -9.82
CA LEU A 350 -15.35 11.57 -9.89
C LEU A 350 -15.84 11.89 -11.31
N GLN A 351 -15.16 12.82 -12.00
CA GLN A 351 -15.54 13.24 -13.34
C GLN A 351 -15.38 12.12 -14.36
N SER A 352 -14.35 11.29 -14.25
CA SER A 352 -14.01 10.35 -15.33
C SER A 352 -14.00 8.89 -14.93
N VAL A 353 -13.62 8.51 -13.71
CA VAL A 353 -13.40 7.10 -13.33
C VAL A 353 -14.59 6.49 -12.58
N LEU A 354 -15.12 7.19 -11.58
CA LEU A 354 -15.95 6.57 -10.52
C LEU A 354 -17.45 6.50 -10.85
N LEU A 355 -17.92 7.27 -11.83
CA LEU A 355 -19.32 7.30 -12.22
C LEU A 355 -19.55 6.54 -13.55
N PRO A 356 -20.64 5.76 -13.66
CA PRO A 356 -21.06 5.19 -14.94
C PRO A 356 -21.82 6.20 -15.80
N GLY A 357 -21.86 5.95 -17.12
CA GLY A 357 -22.75 6.64 -18.08
C GLY A 357 -22.45 8.13 -18.29
N ASP A 358 -23.47 8.87 -18.75
CA ASP A 358 -23.40 10.31 -18.99
C ASP A 358 -23.33 11.08 -17.66
N LYS A 359 -22.28 11.90 -17.51
CA LYS A 359 -21.99 12.62 -16.27
C LYS A 359 -22.23 14.09 -16.45
N LYS A 360 -22.83 14.72 -15.43
CA LYS A 360 -22.80 16.18 -15.33
C LYS A 360 -21.36 16.63 -15.05
N PRO A 361 -20.93 17.81 -15.54
CA PRO A 361 -19.64 18.38 -15.17
C PRO A 361 -19.51 18.54 -13.65
N ILE A 362 -18.38 18.12 -13.09
CA ILE A 362 -18.01 18.23 -11.67
C ILE A 362 -16.77 19.12 -11.61
N ALA A 363 -16.95 20.40 -11.27
CA ALA A 363 -15.86 21.36 -11.14
C ALA A 363 -15.41 21.53 -9.68
N ALA A 364 -16.29 21.22 -8.72
CA ALA A 364 -16.00 21.23 -7.29
C ALA A 364 -16.85 20.20 -6.54
N MET A 365 -16.48 19.90 -5.29
CA MET A 365 -17.21 18.92 -4.48
C MET A 365 -18.68 19.29 -4.23
N LYS A 366 -19.05 20.58 -4.30
CA LYS A 366 -20.46 21.01 -4.20
C LYS A 366 -21.34 20.45 -5.35
N ASP A 367 -20.74 20.13 -6.49
CA ASP A 367 -21.44 19.55 -7.65
C ASP A 367 -21.71 18.04 -7.44
N PHE A 368 -21.02 17.42 -6.47
CA PHE A 368 -21.19 16.03 -6.06
C PHE A 368 -21.37 15.93 -4.52
N PRO A 369 -22.56 16.25 -3.98
CA PRO A 369 -22.80 16.15 -2.55
C PRO A 369 -22.69 14.70 -2.07
N LEU A 370 -22.09 14.50 -0.89
CA LEU A 370 -21.89 13.17 -0.28
C LEU A 370 -23.19 12.66 0.36
N THR A 371 -24.11 12.21 -0.48
CA THR A 371 -25.41 11.63 -0.10
C THR A 371 -25.44 10.13 -0.35
N LEU A 372 -26.41 9.43 0.26
CA LEU A 372 -26.64 8.01 0.02
C LEU A 372 -26.93 7.69 -1.46
N ASP A 373 -27.61 8.57 -2.18
CA ASP A 373 -27.91 8.34 -3.61
C ASP A 373 -26.65 8.44 -4.47
N ASN A 374 -25.79 9.42 -4.20
CA ASN A 374 -24.50 9.53 -4.88
C ASN A 374 -23.53 8.40 -4.48
N PHE A 375 -23.65 7.90 -3.25
CA PHE A 375 -22.92 6.71 -2.81
C PHE A 375 -23.33 5.48 -3.63
N LYS A 376 -24.64 5.28 -3.84
CA LYS A 376 -25.15 4.18 -4.67
C LYS A 376 -24.67 4.26 -6.12
N LYS A 377 -24.62 5.46 -6.72
CA LYS A 377 -24.11 5.64 -8.10
C LYS A 377 -22.65 5.27 -8.23
N VAL A 378 -21.81 5.74 -7.32
CA VAL A 378 -20.37 5.38 -7.28
C VAL A 378 -20.19 3.88 -7.04
N ALA A 379 -21.06 3.28 -6.21
CA ALA A 379 -21.03 1.85 -5.94
C ALA A 379 -21.33 0.96 -7.15
N GLU A 380 -21.96 1.46 -8.23
CA GLU A 380 -22.28 0.67 -9.42
C GLU A 380 -21.02 0.10 -10.10
N LEU A 381 -19.90 0.81 -10.04
CA LEU A 381 -18.60 0.38 -10.56
C LEU A 381 -17.71 -0.29 -9.51
N ALA A 382 -18.19 -0.51 -8.28
CA ALA A 382 -17.43 -1.22 -7.25
C ALA A 382 -17.01 -2.64 -7.68
N PRO A 383 -17.86 -3.46 -8.35
CA PRO A 383 -17.46 -4.81 -8.76
C PRO A 383 -16.36 -4.85 -9.83
N LEU A 384 -16.12 -3.73 -10.53
CA LEU A 384 -15.03 -3.59 -11.47
C LEU A 384 -13.72 -3.25 -10.73
N TYR A 385 -13.72 -2.18 -9.94
CA TYR A 385 -12.48 -1.59 -9.41
C TYR A 385 -12.09 -2.03 -8.00
N ASN A 386 -13.06 -2.33 -7.11
CA ASN A 386 -12.73 -2.68 -5.73
C ASN A 386 -12.07 -4.06 -5.66
N ALA A 387 -10.96 -4.14 -4.93
CA ALA A 387 -10.30 -5.40 -4.58
C ALA A 387 -10.66 -5.80 -3.13
N SER A 388 -11.95 -5.89 -2.84
CA SER A 388 -12.48 -6.16 -1.49
C SER A 388 -13.11 -7.56 -1.35
N ASN A 389 -12.83 -8.48 -2.29
CA ASN A 389 -13.31 -9.87 -2.20
C ASN A 389 -12.56 -10.61 -1.08
N THR A 390 -13.29 -11.03 -0.05
CA THR A 390 -12.70 -11.70 1.12
C THR A 390 -12.49 -13.20 0.94
N ASN A 391 -13.02 -13.79 -0.14
CA ASN A 391 -12.84 -15.20 -0.44
C ASN A 391 -11.53 -15.44 -1.21
N LEU A 392 -10.45 -15.68 -0.46
CA LEU A 392 -9.12 -16.01 -1.00
C LEU A 392 -8.82 -17.52 -1.02
N SER A 393 -9.87 -18.37 -0.98
CA SER A 393 -9.70 -19.83 -0.89
C SER A 393 -8.87 -20.41 -2.04
N ARG A 394 -9.08 -19.97 -3.28
CA ARG A 394 -8.30 -20.44 -4.44
C ARG A 394 -6.80 -20.11 -4.30
N TYR A 395 -6.48 -18.87 -3.93
CA TYR A 395 -5.09 -18.43 -3.71
C TYR A 395 -4.43 -19.23 -2.57
N GLN A 396 -5.16 -19.43 -1.47
CA GLN A 396 -4.70 -20.23 -0.34
C GLN A 396 -4.47 -21.70 -0.72
N GLN A 397 -5.42 -22.33 -1.42
CA GLN A 397 -5.38 -23.75 -1.78
C GLN A 397 -4.23 -24.07 -2.73
N ARG A 398 -3.89 -23.14 -3.64
CA ARG A 398 -2.72 -23.28 -4.53
C ARG A 398 -1.40 -22.86 -3.89
N GLY A 399 -1.40 -22.63 -2.57
CA GLY A 399 -0.20 -22.42 -1.75
C GLY A 399 0.31 -20.98 -1.69
N GLY A 400 -0.41 -20.00 -2.26
CA GLY A 400 0.03 -18.60 -2.33
C GLY A 400 0.26 -17.94 -0.98
N LYS A 401 1.22 -17.00 -0.91
CA LYS A 401 1.58 -16.27 0.31
C LYS A 401 1.34 -14.78 0.15
N LEU A 402 0.60 -14.18 1.07
CA LEU A 402 0.21 -12.77 1.05
C LEU A 402 0.76 -12.05 2.29
N ILE A 403 1.61 -11.04 2.06
CA ILE A 403 1.98 -10.06 3.08
C ILE A 403 1.22 -8.77 2.79
N MET A 404 0.25 -8.44 3.64
CA MET A 404 -0.38 -7.12 3.65
C MET A 404 0.36 -6.21 4.61
N TRP A 405 0.51 -4.94 4.26
CA TRP A 405 1.02 -3.94 5.19
C TRP A 405 0.36 -2.58 5.00
N HIS A 406 0.32 -1.77 6.05
CA HIS A 406 -0.26 -0.43 5.99
C HIS A 406 0.40 0.50 7.02
N GLY A 407 0.70 1.73 6.63
CA GLY A 407 1.06 2.80 7.56
C GLY A 407 -0.12 3.21 8.44
N LEU A 408 0.07 3.30 9.76
CA LEU A 408 -0.99 3.71 10.69
C LEU A 408 -1.19 5.23 10.73
N ALA A 409 -0.30 5.99 10.10
CA ALA A 409 -0.43 7.43 9.87
C ALA A 409 -0.67 7.76 8.39
N ASP A 410 -1.22 6.82 7.62
CA ASP A 410 -1.54 7.02 6.21
C ASP A 410 -2.65 8.08 6.05
N ASP A 411 -2.28 9.22 5.44
CA ASP A 411 -3.14 10.37 5.17
C ASP A 411 -3.86 10.28 3.81
N SER A 412 -3.55 9.25 3.04
CA SER A 412 -4.08 8.99 1.71
C SER A 412 -5.15 7.93 1.73
N VAL A 413 -4.77 6.70 2.08
CA VAL A 413 -5.61 5.52 2.04
C VAL A 413 -5.88 5.12 3.48
N SER A 414 -7.16 4.93 3.84
CA SER A 414 -7.49 4.66 5.23
C SER A 414 -6.97 3.28 5.67
N PRO A 415 -6.15 3.17 6.73
CA PRO A 415 -5.74 1.88 7.29
C PRO A 415 -6.91 1.07 7.84
N ALA A 416 -8.06 1.73 8.07
CA ALA A 416 -9.31 1.07 8.44
C ALA A 416 -9.75 0.03 7.39
N PHE A 417 -9.48 0.27 6.09
CA PHE A 417 -9.77 -0.72 5.06
C PHE A 417 -8.97 -2.00 5.26
N SER A 418 -7.65 -1.92 5.41
CA SER A 418 -6.82 -3.12 5.55
C SER A 418 -7.19 -3.93 6.78
N LEU A 419 -7.51 -3.27 7.89
CA LEU A 419 -8.05 -3.92 9.09
C LEU A 419 -9.39 -4.61 8.82
N ALA A 420 -10.35 -3.91 8.22
CA ALA A 420 -11.68 -4.45 7.94
C ALA A 420 -11.63 -5.61 6.93
N TYR A 421 -10.82 -5.49 5.88
CA TYR A 421 -10.60 -6.52 4.88
C TYR A 421 -9.95 -7.77 5.47
N TYR A 422 -8.86 -7.64 6.23
CA TYR A 422 -8.18 -8.78 6.85
C TYR A 422 -9.11 -9.51 7.83
N ARG A 423 -9.88 -8.77 8.64
CA ARG A 423 -10.95 -9.34 9.48
C ARG A 423 -12.04 -10.03 8.67
N GLY A 424 -12.39 -9.49 7.50
CA GLY A 424 -13.33 -10.10 6.55
C GLY A 424 -12.82 -11.44 6.02
N VAL A 425 -11.55 -11.53 5.62
CA VAL A 425 -10.90 -12.78 5.20
C VAL A 425 -10.87 -13.79 6.35
N GLN A 426 -10.53 -13.35 7.56
CA GLN A 426 -10.58 -14.19 8.77
C GLN A 426 -11.99 -14.70 9.07
N LYS A 427 -13.02 -13.87 8.88
CA LYS A 427 -14.41 -14.28 9.03
C LYS A 427 -14.82 -15.29 7.97
N GLN A 428 -14.33 -15.14 6.74
CA GLN A 428 -14.67 -16.00 5.60
C GLN A 428 -13.97 -17.36 5.64
N LEU A 429 -12.69 -17.40 6.01
CA LEU A 429 -11.84 -18.61 5.93
C LEU A 429 -11.50 -19.20 7.30
N GLY A 430 -11.65 -18.42 8.38
CA GLY A 430 -11.21 -18.78 9.73
C GLY A 430 -9.76 -18.34 10.00
N ASN A 431 -9.49 -17.89 11.23
CA ASN A 431 -8.18 -17.35 11.62
C ASN A 431 -7.00 -18.28 11.30
N ALA A 432 -7.12 -19.57 11.63
CA ALA A 432 -6.04 -20.54 11.42
C ALA A 432 -5.73 -20.74 9.93
N VAL A 433 -6.75 -20.74 9.06
CA VAL A 433 -6.56 -20.83 7.62
C VAL A 433 -5.91 -19.54 7.13
N THR A 434 -6.44 -18.38 7.50
CA THR A 434 -5.85 -17.08 7.11
C THR A 434 -4.37 -16.99 7.50
N ASP A 435 -4.01 -17.30 8.74
CA ASP A 435 -2.64 -17.16 9.24
C ASP A 435 -1.63 -18.12 8.56
N SER A 436 -2.12 -19.17 7.86
CA SER A 436 -1.29 -20.11 7.09
C SER A 436 -0.76 -19.55 5.77
N PHE A 437 -1.39 -18.48 5.26
CA PHE A 437 -1.10 -17.94 3.94
C PHE A 437 -1.08 -16.41 3.87
N ALA A 438 -1.74 -15.70 4.79
CA ALA A 438 -1.81 -14.25 4.83
C ALA A 438 -1.36 -13.69 6.18
N ARG A 439 -0.60 -12.59 6.18
CA ARG A 439 -0.25 -11.82 7.38
C ARG A 439 -0.42 -10.32 7.13
N LEU A 440 -0.98 -9.60 8.09
CA LEU A 440 -1.09 -8.14 8.07
C LEU A 440 -0.09 -7.51 9.05
N PHE A 441 0.70 -6.56 8.57
CA PHE A 441 1.63 -5.75 9.36
C PHE A 441 1.20 -4.27 9.35
N LEU A 442 0.96 -3.71 10.53
CA LEU A 442 0.52 -2.32 10.68
C LEU A 442 1.68 -1.51 11.23
N LEU A 443 2.13 -0.51 10.49
CA LEU A 443 3.37 0.23 10.77
C LEU A 443 3.06 1.55 11.51
N PRO A 444 3.39 1.69 12.80
CA PRO A 444 3.16 2.90 13.57
C PRO A 444 3.85 4.13 12.99
N GLY A 445 3.13 5.24 12.89
CA GLY A 445 3.67 6.54 12.44
C GLY A 445 4.11 6.60 10.96
N VAL A 446 3.97 5.52 10.20
CA VAL A 446 4.30 5.50 8.77
C VAL A 446 3.13 6.08 7.97
N GLY A 447 3.44 7.01 7.07
CA GLY A 447 2.48 7.64 6.16
C GLY A 447 2.18 6.79 4.93
N HIS A 448 1.61 7.41 3.90
CA HIS A 448 1.25 6.70 2.66
C HIS A 448 2.47 6.10 1.96
N CYS A 449 2.52 4.76 1.89
CA CYS A 449 3.62 3.96 1.34
C CYS A 449 5.03 4.21 1.94
N GLY A 450 5.14 5.09 2.94
CA GLY A 450 6.41 5.55 3.50
C GLY A 450 6.35 6.95 4.10
N GLY A 451 7.50 7.44 4.56
CA GLY A 451 7.61 8.70 5.29
C GLY A 451 6.82 8.69 6.60
N GLY A 452 6.45 9.88 7.08
CA GLY A 452 5.81 10.05 8.39
C GLY A 452 6.83 10.05 9.54
N ASP A 453 6.34 10.03 10.77
CA ASP A 453 7.18 10.10 11.98
C ASP A 453 7.81 8.75 12.35
N GLY A 454 7.15 7.66 11.95
CA GLY A 454 7.56 6.30 12.23
C GLY A 454 8.69 5.77 11.33
N PRO A 455 9.26 4.60 11.68
CA PRO A 455 10.23 3.87 10.86
C PRO A 455 9.58 3.26 9.62
N ASP A 456 9.97 3.79 8.45
CA ASP A 456 9.28 3.64 7.18
C ASP A 456 10.10 2.87 6.12
N GLN A 457 11.34 2.49 6.44
CA GLN A 457 12.22 1.69 5.59
C GLN A 457 12.07 0.21 5.94
N LEU A 458 11.80 -0.64 4.95
CA LEU A 458 11.56 -2.06 5.17
C LEU A 458 11.91 -2.90 3.94
N ASP A 459 12.21 -4.17 4.21
CA ASP A 459 12.34 -5.24 3.20
C ASP A 459 11.16 -6.20 3.34
N LEU A 460 10.29 -6.21 2.33
CA LEU A 460 9.17 -7.15 2.25
C LEU A 460 9.45 -8.36 1.38
N LEU A 461 10.42 -8.26 0.47
CA LEU A 461 10.64 -9.27 -0.55
C LEU A 461 11.41 -10.46 0.01
N THR A 462 12.42 -10.23 0.86
CA THR A 462 13.14 -11.33 1.54
C THR A 462 12.22 -12.20 2.41
N PRO A 463 11.40 -11.66 3.34
CA PRO A 463 10.50 -12.48 4.13
C PRO A 463 9.38 -13.13 3.30
N LEU A 464 8.93 -12.49 2.21
CA LEU A 464 7.96 -13.11 1.30
C LEU A 464 8.56 -14.35 0.62
N MET A 465 9.77 -14.23 0.06
CA MET A 465 10.48 -15.37 -0.53
C MET A 465 10.72 -16.49 0.48
N ALA A 466 11.17 -16.17 1.70
CA ALA A 466 11.36 -17.18 2.74
C ALA A 466 10.06 -17.94 3.06
N TRP A 467 8.91 -17.25 3.02
CA TRP A 467 7.61 -17.88 3.23
C TRP A 467 7.18 -18.74 2.04
N THR A 468 7.28 -18.21 0.82
CA THR A 468 6.85 -18.88 -0.41
C THR A 468 7.72 -20.09 -0.72
N GLU A 469 9.04 -19.98 -0.58
CA GLU A 469 10.01 -20.98 -1.06
C GLU A 469 10.33 -22.03 0.01
N GLN A 470 10.26 -21.65 1.30
CA GLN A 470 10.69 -22.51 2.41
C GLN A 470 9.60 -22.72 3.48
N GLY A 471 8.41 -22.17 3.29
CA GLY A 471 7.32 -22.27 4.28
C GLY A 471 7.57 -21.47 5.57
N LYS A 472 8.56 -20.58 5.60
CA LYS A 472 8.94 -19.80 6.80
C LYS A 472 8.15 -18.50 6.89
N ALA A 473 6.99 -18.56 7.51
CA ALA A 473 6.14 -17.38 7.70
C ALA A 473 6.80 -16.30 8.58
N PRO A 474 6.74 -15.01 8.20
CA PRO A 474 7.42 -13.94 8.93
C PRO A 474 6.77 -13.64 10.27
N GLN A 475 7.47 -13.90 11.38
CA GLN A 475 6.97 -13.63 12.74
C GLN A 475 7.07 -12.17 13.17
N GLN A 476 7.89 -11.39 12.46
CA GLN A 476 8.03 -9.95 12.58
C GLN A 476 8.69 -9.40 11.31
N LEU A 477 8.52 -8.12 11.06
CA LEU A 477 9.31 -7.35 10.11
C LEU A 477 10.17 -6.36 10.90
N ILE A 478 11.43 -6.19 10.52
CA ILE A 478 12.26 -5.12 11.08
C ILE A 478 12.15 -3.92 10.16
N VAL A 479 11.71 -2.80 10.72
CA VAL A 479 11.58 -1.53 10.02
C VAL A 479 12.58 -0.52 10.58
N GLY A 480 13.06 0.37 9.73
CA GLY A 480 14.09 1.35 10.07
C GLY A 480 13.66 2.79 9.81
N LYS A 481 14.14 3.71 10.63
CA LYS A 481 14.11 5.15 10.37
C LYS A 481 15.48 5.57 9.87
N ALA A 482 15.55 6.04 8.64
CA ALA A 482 16.82 6.46 8.03
C ALA A 482 17.44 7.68 8.75
N VAL A 483 18.77 7.76 8.75
CA VAL A 483 19.52 8.96 9.20
C VAL A 483 19.21 10.16 8.30
N HIS A 484 19.20 9.91 6.98
CA HIS A 484 18.74 10.83 5.94
C HIS A 484 17.61 10.18 5.18
N ASP A 485 16.48 10.86 4.97
CA ASP A 485 15.37 10.27 4.22
C ASP A 485 15.71 10.23 2.72
N PRO A 486 15.92 9.03 2.13
CA PRO A 486 16.25 8.90 0.71
C PRO A 486 15.08 9.26 -0.22
N ARG A 487 13.84 9.31 0.30
CA ARG A 487 12.64 9.65 -0.50
C ARG A 487 12.32 11.14 -0.51
N GLY A 488 12.97 11.91 0.36
CA GLY A 488 12.73 13.35 0.52
C GLY A 488 11.27 13.69 0.86
N LEU A 489 10.59 12.81 1.60
CA LEU A 489 9.25 13.03 2.14
C LEU A 489 9.41 13.85 3.43
N PRO A 490 8.81 15.04 3.54
CA PRO A 490 8.94 15.82 4.76
C PRO A 490 8.33 15.07 5.95
N ALA A 491 9.03 15.00 7.08
CA ALA A 491 8.44 14.57 8.36
C ALA A 491 7.39 15.58 8.85
N ALA A 492 7.51 16.83 8.43
CA ALA A 492 6.56 17.92 8.62
C ALA A 492 6.69 18.88 7.41
N PRO A 493 5.65 19.65 7.02
CA PRO A 493 5.80 20.68 5.99
C PRO A 493 6.93 21.64 6.38
N PRO A 494 7.73 22.14 5.41
CA PRO A 494 8.84 23.03 5.70
C PRO A 494 8.34 24.27 6.44
N SER A 495 9.06 24.65 7.50
CA SER A 495 8.89 25.95 8.15
C SER A 495 9.37 27.03 7.17
N ALA A 496 8.43 27.61 6.43
CA ALA A 496 8.59 28.65 5.40
C ALA A 496 9.07 28.18 4.00
N PRO A 497 8.61 28.83 2.91
CA PRO A 497 8.96 28.45 1.55
C PRO A 497 10.42 28.75 1.25
N THR A 498 11.21 27.72 0.92
CA THR A 498 12.40 27.91 0.08
C THR A 498 11.93 28.18 -1.34
N ALA A 499 12.20 29.39 -1.84
CA ALA A 499 11.89 29.77 -3.21
C ALA A 499 12.54 28.78 -4.20
N GLY A 500 11.73 28.16 -5.07
CA GLY A 500 12.22 27.39 -6.23
C GLY A 500 12.10 25.86 -6.17
N GLN A 501 11.49 25.26 -5.14
CA GLN A 501 11.29 23.80 -5.06
C GLN A 501 9.88 23.41 -4.57
N GLU A 502 8.82 23.95 -5.17
CA GLU A 502 7.50 23.32 -4.99
C GLU A 502 7.51 21.99 -5.76
N LYS A 503 7.76 20.89 -5.03
CA LYS A 503 7.52 19.54 -5.54
C LYS A 503 6.06 19.45 -6.00
N SER A 504 5.82 18.83 -7.16
CA SER A 504 4.46 18.61 -7.68
C SER A 504 3.58 17.93 -6.63
N ALA A 505 2.26 18.09 -6.75
CA ALA A 505 1.26 17.38 -5.95
C ALA A 505 1.59 15.87 -5.84
N GLU A 506 1.91 15.24 -6.97
CA GLU A 506 2.33 13.84 -7.06
C GLU A 506 3.57 13.56 -6.19
N ALA A 507 4.58 14.43 -6.25
CA ALA A 507 5.84 14.27 -5.53
C ALA A 507 5.73 14.54 -4.01
N GLN A 508 4.72 15.29 -3.58
CA GLN A 508 4.44 15.52 -2.16
C GLN A 508 3.82 14.30 -1.47
N PHE A 509 3.13 13.44 -2.22
CA PHE A 509 2.31 12.37 -1.69
C PHE A 509 2.88 10.97 -1.92
N HIS A 510 3.40 10.72 -3.14
CA HIS A 510 4.06 9.46 -3.52
C HIS A 510 5.59 9.54 -3.41
N GLY A 511 6.13 10.72 -3.05
CA GLY A 511 7.56 11.02 -3.10
C GLY A 511 8.04 11.29 -4.53
N VAL A 512 9.34 11.58 -4.69
CA VAL A 512 9.91 11.74 -6.03
C VAL A 512 9.85 10.40 -6.75
N GLN A 513 9.19 10.36 -7.92
CA GLN A 513 9.14 9.15 -8.73
C GLN A 513 10.56 8.68 -9.04
N ARG A 514 10.86 7.45 -8.64
CA ARG A 514 12.17 6.85 -8.84
C ARG A 514 12.42 6.62 -10.32
N GLN A 515 13.67 6.79 -10.72
CA GLN A 515 14.12 6.39 -12.05
C GLN A 515 13.85 4.90 -12.24
N SER A 516 13.19 4.54 -13.35
CA SER A 516 12.91 3.14 -13.68
C SER A 516 14.20 2.31 -13.67
N SER A 517 14.21 1.27 -12.84
CA SER A 517 15.35 0.36 -12.69
C SER A 517 14.87 -1.01 -12.23
N PRO A 518 15.34 -2.12 -12.83
CA PRO A 518 14.98 -3.47 -12.40
C PRO A 518 15.76 -3.94 -11.16
N LEU A 519 16.47 -3.04 -10.48
CA LEU A 519 17.32 -3.36 -9.33
C LEU A 519 16.68 -2.89 -8.02
N GLY A 520 16.87 -3.70 -6.98
CA GLY A 520 16.60 -3.29 -5.60
C GLY A 520 17.65 -2.29 -5.11
N GLU A 521 17.25 -1.45 -4.16
CA GLU A 521 18.14 -0.49 -3.50
C GLU A 521 18.79 -1.12 -2.26
N ALA A 522 19.94 -0.58 -1.84
CA ALA A 522 20.49 -0.89 -0.52
C ALA A 522 19.59 -0.32 0.58
N MET A 523 19.56 -0.98 1.74
CA MET A 523 18.99 -0.35 2.94
C MET A 523 19.86 0.85 3.34
N PRO A 524 19.25 2.01 3.67
CA PRO A 524 20.00 3.14 4.17
C PRO A 524 20.46 2.90 5.63
N ASP A 525 21.39 3.72 6.10
CA ASP A 525 21.74 3.72 7.52
C ASP A 525 20.56 4.16 8.37
N PHE A 526 20.33 3.44 9.47
CA PHE A 526 19.22 3.70 10.38
C PHE A 526 19.67 4.41 11.65
N LYS A 527 18.92 5.45 12.04
CA LYS A 527 19.03 6.05 13.38
C LYS A 527 18.19 5.32 14.43
N ALA A 528 17.18 4.56 14.00
CA ALA A 528 16.35 3.73 14.86
C ALA A 528 15.75 2.57 14.07
N THR A 529 15.50 1.45 14.73
CA THR A 529 14.79 0.30 14.20
C THR A 529 13.67 -0.12 15.15
N ARG A 530 12.61 -0.72 14.62
CA ARG A 530 11.50 -1.30 15.39
C ARG A 530 11.06 -2.64 14.78
N PRO A 531 10.65 -3.62 15.58
CA PRO A 531 9.93 -4.77 15.04
C PRO A 531 8.47 -4.38 14.83
N VAL A 532 7.88 -4.88 13.77
CA VAL A 532 6.44 -4.86 13.52
C VAL A 532 5.97 -6.30 13.53
N TYR A 533 5.02 -6.61 14.40
CA TYR A 533 4.49 -7.95 14.55
C TYR A 533 3.23 -8.13 13.71
N PRO A 534 2.90 -9.37 13.29
CA PRO A 534 1.63 -9.66 12.65
C PRO A 534 0.47 -9.21 13.53
N TYR A 535 -0.53 -8.58 12.91
CA TYR A 535 -1.80 -8.25 13.54
C TYR A 535 -2.37 -9.48 14.28
N PRO A 536 -2.88 -9.34 15.52
CA PRO A 536 -3.21 -8.11 16.25
C PRO A 536 -2.12 -7.60 17.24
N TYR A 537 -0.87 -8.02 17.09
CA TYR A 537 0.19 -7.65 18.03
C TYR A 537 0.82 -6.29 17.70
N ILE A 538 1.25 -5.59 18.74
CA ILE A 538 2.02 -4.34 18.69
C ILE A 538 3.37 -4.50 19.38
N ALA A 539 4.33 -3.63 19.08
CA ALA A 539 5.63 -3.62 19.73
C ALA A 539 5.56 -2.89 21.07
N ARG A 540 6.06 -3.52 22.13
CA ARG A 540 6.18 -2.92 23.46
C ARG A 540 7.62 -3.00 23.95
N TYR A 541 8.16 -1.88 24.40
CA TYR A 541 9.49 -1.80 24.97
C TYR A 541 9.58 -2.71 26.21
N THR A 542 10.68 -3.43 26.30
CA THR A 542 10.91 -4.39 27.38
C THR A 542 11.35 -3.73 28.68
N GLY A 543 11.71 -2.44 28.65
CA GLY A 543 12.35 -1.74 29.77
C GLY A 543 13.88 -1.89 29.77
N LYS A 544 14.46 -2.63 28.81
CA LYS A 544 15.89 -2.91 28.70
C LYS A 544 16.37 -2.66 27.26
N GLY A 545 17.64 -2.29 27.12
CA GLY A 545 18.26 -2.01 25.82
C GLY A 545 18.02 -0.59 25.33
N ALA A 546 18.45 -0.28 24.11
CA ALA A 546 18.21 1.04 23.52
C ALA A 546 16.79 1.11 22.93
N ILE A 547 16.07 2.22 23.14
CA ILE A 547 14.74 2.42 22.54
C ILE A 547 14.78 2.51 21.01
N THR A 548 15.96 2.74 20.43
CA THR A 548 16.22 2.80 19.00
C THR A 548 16.59 1.44 18.40
N ASP A 549 16.66 0.38 19.21
CA ASP A 549 16.98 -0.98 18.76
C ASP A 549 15.73 -1.86 18.77
N ALA A 550 15.44 -2.49 17.63
CA ALA A 550 14.31 -3.39 17.49
C ALA A 550 14.35 -4.58 18.47
N ALA A 551 15.53 -5.04 18.89
CA ALA A 551 15.69 -6.14 19.84
C ALA A 551 15.18 -5.79 21.26
N SER A 552 15.00 -4.50 21.56
CA SER A 552 14.52 -4.02 22.85
C SER A 552 12.99 -4.10 23.02
N TYR A 553 12.28 -4.66 22.03
CA TYR A 553 10.83 -4.73 21.98
C TYR A 553 10.33 -6.17 21.97
N ARG A 554 9.11 -6.36 22.45
CA ARG A 554 8.40 -7.66 22.45
C ARG A 554 6.98 -7.50 21.94
N PRO A 555 6.37 -8.55 21.38
CA PRO A 555 4.98 -8.51 20.96
C PRO A 555 4.03 -8.45 22.15
N VAL A 556 3.01 -7.60 22.07
CA VAL A 556 1.87 -7.57 22.98
C VAL A 556 0.59 -7.48 22.16
N LYS A 557 -0.40 -8.32 22.46
CA LYS A 557 -1.70 -8.27 21.78
C LYS A 557 -2.40 -6.95 22.15
N SER A 558 -2.80 -6.17 21.15
CA SER A 558 -3.63 -4.99 21.37
C SER A 558 -5.11 -5.34 21.17
N THR A 559 -5.95 -4.96 22.12
CA THR A 559 -7.41 -5.01 21.97
C THR A 559 -7.98 -3.72 21.37
N ALA A 560 -7.18 -2.66 21.26
CA ALA A 560 -7.64 -1.37 20.77
C ALA A 560 -8.03 -1.38 19.28
N TRP A 561 -7.63 -2.40 18.52
CA TRP A 561 -8.13 -2.60 17.16
C TRP A 561 -9.64 -2.79 17.11
N ASP A 562 -10.26 -3.26 18.19
CA ASP A 562 -11.71 -3.48 18.27
C ASP A 562 -12.50 -2.17 18.41
N ASN A 563 -11.81 -1.05 18.65
CA ASN A 563 -12.41 0.28 18.63
C ASN A 563 -12.70 0.76 17.19
N LEU A 564 -12.14 0.11 16.16
CA LEU A 564 -12.53 0.37 14.78
C LEU A 564 -13.96 -0.13 14.56
N VAL A 565 -14.89 0.81 14.43
CA VAL A 565 -16.28 0.54 14.08
C VAL A 565 -16.49 0.81 12.59
N VAL A 566 -17.00 -0.19 11.90
CA VAL A 566 -17.36 -0.10 10.49
C VAL A 566 -18.86 -0.33 10.34
N GLY A 567 -19.56 0.67 9.86
CA GLY A 567 -21.00 0.69 9.64
C GLY A 567 -21.38 0.72 8.17
N LYS A 568 -22.69 0.64 7.95
CA LYS A 568 -23.31 0.69 6.62
C LYS A 568 -23.42 2.14 6.11
N PRO A 569 -23.40 2.36 4.79
CA PRO A 569 -23.32 1.33 3.74
C PRO A 569 -21.90 0.83 3.44
N ALA A 570 -20.83 1.48 3.92
CA ALA A 570 -19.46 1.10 3.56
C ALA A 570 -19.12 -0.37 3.89
N SER A 571 -19.58 -0.88 5.04
CA SER A 571 -19.36 -2.29 5.41
C SER A 571 -19.92 -3.31 4.42
N ASP A 572 -20.99 -2.96 3.69
CA ASP A 572 -21.66 -3.88 2.77
C ASP A 572 -20.81 -4.21 1.53
N PHE A 573 -19.71 -3.47 1.31
CA PHE A 573 -18.80 -3.63 0.17
C PHE A 573 -17.51 -4.39 0.52
N ILE A 574 -17.45 -5.02 1.70
CA ILE A 574 -16.38 -5.93 2.10
C ILE A 574 -17.00 -7.30 2.36
N GLY A 575 -16.73 -8.26 1.48
CA GLY A 575 -17.36 -9.57 1.56
C GLY A 575 -16.92 -10.48 0.43
N PRO A 576 -17.36 -11.75 0.42
CA PRO A 576 -17.12 -12.65 -0.69
C PRO A 576 -17.92 -12.22 -1.93
N ASP A 577 -17.47 -12.69 -3.10
CA ASP A 577 -18.25 -12.69 -4.36
C ASP A 577 -18.74 -11.30 -4.83
N ASN A 578 -17.94 -10.27 -4.60
CA ASN A 578 -18.27 -8.87 -4.92
C ASN A 578 -17.62 -8.35 -6.21
N GLN A 579 -17.07 -9.25 -7.03
CA GLN A 579 -16.42 -8.96 -8.31
C GLN A 579 -17.28 -9.43 -9.47
N LYS A 580 -17.27 -8.68 -10.57
CA LYS A 580 -17.93 -9.05 -11.82
C LYS A 580 -16.97 -9.01 -12.99
N ASN A 581 -17.23 -9.81 -14.01
CA ASN A 581 -16.56 -9.69 -15.30
C ASN A 581 -17.26 -8.63 -16.13
N TYR A 582 -16.46 -7.92 -16.91
CA TYR A 582 -16.93 -6.86 -17.78
C TYR A 582 -16.29 -7.03 -19.14
N SER A 583 -17.06 -6.73 -20.18
CA SER A 583 -16.58 -6.59 -21.55
C SER A 583 -17.08 -5.30 -22.17
N VAL A 584 -16.56 -4.97 -23.35
CA VAL A 584 -17.03 -3.82 -24.14
C VAL A 584 -17.92 -4.33 -25.27
N ARG A 585 -19.16 -3.83 -25.33
CA ARG A 585 -20.09 -4.06 -26.45
C ARG A 585 -20.63 -2.72 -26.91
N ASP A 586 -20.58 -2.47 -28.22
CA ASP A 586 -21.02 -1.22 -28.85
C ASP A 586 -20.43 0.05 -28.19
N GLY A 587 -19.15 -0.03 -27.78
CA GLY A 587 -18.47 1.08 -27.12
C GLY A 587 -18.94 1.37 -25.69
N GLN A 588 -19.66 0.43 -25.06
CA GLN A 588 -20.13 0.55 -23.67
C GLN A 588 -19.63 -0.61 -22.82
N LEU A 589 -19.40 -0.31 -21.55
CA LEU A 589 -19.03 -1.30 -20.54
C LEU A 589 -20.28 -2.11 -20.15
N VAL A 590 -20.24 -3.43 -20.34
CA VAL A 590 -21.33 -4.35 -19.99
C VAL A 590 -20.84 -5.39 -19.00
N THR A 591 -21.70 -5.79 -18.08
CA THR A 591 -21.46 -6.93 -17.18
C THR A 591 -21.77 -8.23 -17.93
N GLU A 592 -20.93 -9.24 -17.75
CA GLU A 592 -21.10 -10.57 -18.36
C GLU A 592 -22.03 -11.50 -17.58
#